data_AF-Q5FR81-F1
#
_entry.id   AF-Q5FR81-F1
#
_cell.length_a   1.000
_cell.length_b   1.000
_cell.length_c   1.000
_cell.angle_alpha   90.00
_cell.angle_beta   90.00
_cell.angle_gamma   90.00
#
_symmetry.space_group_name_H-M   'P 1'
#
loop_
_entity.id
_entity.type
_entity.pdbx_description
1 polymer ?
#
loop_
_entity_poly.entity_id
_entity_poly.type
_entity_poly.pdbx_seq_one_letter_code
_entity_poly.pdbx_strand_id
1 'polypeptide(L)'
;MMTERKNWRGLLTDCAGLAFAALWAARSAQAAMLPIALTVAILAIPTILLVLGFIRRDLVLRHPEISLDPKLTRRIKILRFVGIFIAASWTHAHHRVDLFYPLLGAIIGLSYIPLGRALREPVHIVMGSAIVLISGLSMLLPEPHHLEVAGFGTAMAIWAGSAMRLWRSGVFLTPDTSSTTLA
;
A
#
# COMPACT_ATOMS: atom_id res chain seq x y z
N MET A 1 10.12 -7.81 19.36
CA MET A 1 9.54 -8.85 20.24
C MET A 1 9.22 -10.04 19.35
N MET A 2 9.95 -11.14 19.47
CA MET A 2 9.70 -12.34 18.64
C MET A 2 8.37 -12.95 19.08
N THR A 3 7.43 -13.12 18.15
CA THR A 3 6.17 -13.80 18.45
C THR A 3 6.32 -15.28 18.10
N GLU A 4 6.06 -16.19 19.03
CA GLU A 4 6.18 -17.63 18.75
C GLU A 4 5.16 -18.15 17.72
N ARG A 5 4.11 -17.40 17.40
CA ARG A 5 3.09 -17.81 16.41
C ARG A 5 3.28 -17.17 15.05
N LYS A 6 3.04 -17.96 13.99
CA LYS A 6 2.85 -17.47 12.61
C LYS A 6 1.77 -16.39 12.59
N ASN A 7 2.09 -15.23 12.02
CA ASN A 7 1.14 -14.11 11.97
C ASN A 7 0.46 -13.99 10.61
N TRP A 8 -0.54 -14.83 10.38
CA TRP A 8 -1.38 -14.79 9.19
C TRP A 8 -2.16 -13.48 9.02
N ARG A 9 -2.52 -12.81 10.13
CA ARG A 9 -3.27 -11.55 10.07
C ARG A 9 -2.43 -10.41 9.52
N GLY A 10 -1.15 -10.33 9.92
CA GLY A 10 -0.19 -9.38 9.38
C GLY A 10 -0.02 -9.56 7.87
N LEU A 11 0.32 -10.80 7.46
CA LEU A 11 0.48 -11.16 6.05
C LEU A 11 -0.74 -10.81 5.20
N LEU A 12 -1.95 -11.15 5.64
CA LEU A 12 -3.17 -10.84 4.91
C LEU A 12 -3.40 -9.32 4.77
N THR A 13 -3.01 -8.55 5.78
CA THR A 13 -3.12 -7.08 5.73
C THR A 13 -2.16 -6.50 4.68
N ASP A 14 -0.93 -7.01 4.62
CA ASP A 14 0.06 -6.58 3.63
C ASP A 14 -0.29 -7.03 2.22
N CYS A 15 -0.76 -8.28 2.05
CA CYS A 15 -1.26 -8.76 0.77
C CYS A 15 -2.47 -7.95 0.28
N ALA A 16 -3.37 -7.53 1.17
CA ALA A 16 -4.47 -6.64 0.81
C ALA A 16 -3.96 -5.26 0.35
N GLY A 17 -2.91 -4.73 0.99
CA GLY A 17 -2.23 -3.51 0.55
C GLY A 17 -1.58 -3.65 -0.84
N LEU A 18 -0.95 -4.80 -1.12
CA LEU A 18 -0.34 -5.08 -2.43
C LEU A 18 -1.38 -5.30 -3.52
N ALA A 19 -2.48 -6.01 -3.23
CA ALA A 19 -3.60 -6.15 -4.14
C ALA A 19 -4.23 -4.79 -4.47
N PHE A 20 -4.33 -3.91 -3.47
CA PHE A 20 -4.76 -2.54 -3.67
C PHE A 20 -3.80 -1.76 -4.59
N ALA A 21 -2.48 -1.84 -4.38
CA ALA A 21 -1.50 -1.23 -5.28
C ALA A 21 -1.61 -1.75 -6.72
N ALA A 22 -1.81 -3.06 -6.89
CA ALA A 22 -2.02 -3.68 -8.19
C ALA A 22 -3.29 -3.15 -8.88
N LEU A 23 -4.39 -2.95 -8.15
CA LEU A 23 -5.61 -2.34 -8.70
C LEU A 23 -5.38 -0.91 -9.20
N TRP A 24 -4.62 -0.10 -8.46
CA TRP A 24 -4.25 1.25 -8.91
C TRP A 24 -3.37 1.25 -10.16
N ALA A 25 -2.36 0.37 -10.19
CA ALA A 25 -1.52 0.18 -11.37
C ALA A 25 -2.33 -0.30 -12.58
N ALA A 26 -3.29 -1.22 -12.40
CA ALA A 26 -4.18 -1.67 -13.47
C ALA A 26 -4.99 -0.50 -14.06
N ARG A 27 -5.56 0.35 -13.20
CA ARG A 27 -6.34 1.51 -13.64
C ARG A 27 -5.49 2.52 -14.40
N SER A 28 -4.27 2.78 -13.94
CA SER A 28 -3.32 3.62 -14.67
C SER A 28 -2.92 3.00 -16.01
N ALA A 29 -2.66 1.69 -16.06
CA ALA A 29 -2.28 1.01 -17.30
C ALA A 29 -3.41 1.04 -18.33
N GLN A 30 -4.67 0.94 -17.87
CA GLN A 30 -5.85 1.13 -18.72
C GLN A 30 -5.96 2.56 -19.24
N ALA A 31 -5.75 3.56 -18.38
CA ALA A 31 -5.76 4.97 -18.77
C ALA A 31 -4.68 5.29 -19.82
N ALA A 32 -3.48 4.72 -19.64
CA ALA A 32 -2.34 4.84 -20.56
C ALA A 32 -2.41 3.89 -21.77
N MET A 33 -3.49 3.11 -21.93
CA MET A 33 -3.68 2.14 -23.01
C MET A 33 -2.51 1.16 -23.20
N LEU A 34 -1.90 0.70 -22.11
CA LEU A 34 -0.75 -0.19 -22.18
C LEU A 34 -1.14 -1.58 -22.70
N PRO A 35 -0.23 -2.26 -23.43
CA PRO A 35 -0.43 -3.66 -23.82
C PRO A 35 -0.68 -4.55 -22.59
N ILE A 36 -1.53 -5.57 -22.76
CA ILE A 36 -1.89 -6.51 -21.68
C ILE A 36 -0.64 -7.19 -21.10
N ALA A 37 0.29 -7.62 -21.94
CA ALA A 37 1.52 -8.28 -21.49
C ALA A 37 2.36 -7.36 -20.58
N LEU A 38 2.51 -6.09 -20.96
CA LEU A 38 3.24 -5.10 -20.16
C LEU A 38 2.50 -4.80 -18.86
N THR A 39 1.18 -4.65 -18.90
CA THR A 39 0.34 -4.46 -17.72
C THR A 39 0.54 -5.61 -16.74
N VAL A 40 0.42 -6.86 -17.20
CA VAL A 40 0.63 -8.05 -16.36
C VAL A 40 2.03 -8.05 -15.75
N ALA A 41 3.08 -7.73 -16.52
CA ALA A 41 4.44 -7.68 -16.02
C ALA A 41 4.63 -6.62 -14.91
N ILE A 42 4.15 -5.38 -15.15
CA ILE A 42 4.23 -4.27 -14.20
C ILE A 42 3.49 -4.58 -12.90
N LEU A 43 2.36 -5.29 -12.96
CA LEU A 43 1.63 -5.67 -11.75
C LEU A 43 2.28 -6.85 -11.03
N ALA A 44 2.58 -7.92 -11.77
CA ALA A 44 2.96 -9.20 -11.20
C ALA A 44 4.35 -9.17 -10.57
N ILE A 45 5.34 -8.58 -11.24
CA ILE A 45 6.74 -8.60 -10.78
C ILE A 45 6.90 -7.96 -9.39
N PRO A 46 6.54 -6.68 -9.17
CA PRO A 46 6.71 -6.07 -7.85
C PRO A 46 5.81 -6.73 -6.80
N THR A 47 4.57 -7.10 -7.16
CA THR A 47 3.62 -7.70 -6.22
C THR A 47 4.12 -9.06 -5.72
N ILE A 48 4.56 -9.95 -6.61
CA ILE A 48 5.04 -11.29 -6.26
C ILE A 48 6.30 -11.19 -5.38
N LEU A 49 7.27 -10.36 -5.78
CA LEU A 49 8.51 -10.18 -5.01
C LEU A 49 8.22 -9.68 -3.58
N LEU A 50 7.30 -8.72 -3.43
CA LEU A 50 6.92 -8.19 -2.13
C LEU A 50 6.11 -9.19 -1.29
N VAL A 51 5.19 -9.96 -1.90
CA VAL A 51 4.47 -11.04 -1.22
C VAL A 51 5.45 -12.07 -0.65
N LEU A 52 6.43 -12.51 -1.45
CA LEU A 52 7.46 -13.45 -0.99
C LEU A 52 8.26 -12.87 0.18
N GLY A 53 8.59 -11.57 0.11
CA GLY A 53 9.24 -10.86 1.22
C GLY A 53 8.40 -10.87 2.51
N PHE A 54 7.10 -10.57 2.43
CA PHE A 54 6.22 -10.59 3.60
C PHE A 54 5.98 -12.00 4.14
N ILE A 55 5.91 -13.02 3.27
CA ILE A 55 5.88 -14.43 3.69
C ILE A 55 7.12 -14.75 4.52
N ARG A 56 8.31 -14.36 4.04
CA ARG A 56 9.56 -14.55 4.79
C ARG A 56 9.53 -13.82 6.12
N ARG A 57 9.12 -12.54 6.14
CA ARG A 57 9.03 -11.73 7.37
C ARG A 57 8.07 -12.33 8.41
N ASP A 58 6.85 -12.69 8.00
CA ASP A 58 5.75 -12.97 8.93
C ASP A 58 5.59 -14.44 9.29
N LEU A 59 5.93 -15.35 8.37
CA LEU A 59 5.76 -16.80 8.56
C LEU A 59 7.06 -17.51 8.89
N VAL A 60 8.18 -17.09 8.29
CA VAL A 60 9.50 -17.71 8.51
C VAL A 60 10.20 -17.03 9.69
N LEU A 61 10.45 -15.72 9.60
CA LEU A 61 11.14 -14.95 10.62
C LEU A 61 10.24 -14.60 11.82
N ARG A 62 8.91 -14.65 11.66
CA ARG A 62 7.91 -14.32 12.69
C ARG A 62 8.11 -12.92 13.29
N HIS A 63 8.43 -11.95 12.43
CA HIS A 63 8.65 -10.55 12.76
C HIS A 63 7.54 -9.65 12.20
N PRO A 64 6.27 -9.86 12.59
CA PRO A 64 5.19 -9.06 12.06
C PRO A 64 5.21 -7.63 12.59
N GLU A 65 4.63 -6.72 11.82
CA GLU A 65 4.25 -5.42 12.35
C GLU A 65 3.05 -5.55 13.30
N ILE A 66 3.14 -4.87 14.43
CA ILE A 66 2.15 -4.92 15.50
C ILE A 66 1.58 -3.53 15.71
N SER A 67 0.25 -3.44 15.76
CA SER A 67 -0.43 -2.20 16.14
C SER A 67 -0.28 -1.96 17.63
N LEU A 68 0.38 -0.87 17.99
CA LEU A 68 0.57 -0.46 19.38
C LEU A 68 -0.62 0.35 19.90
N ASP A 69 -1.38 0.99 19.01
CA ASP A 69 -2.65 1.65 19.34
C ASP A 69 -3.83 1.08 18.52
N PRO A 70 -4.48 0.02 18.99
CA PRO A 70 -5.64 -0.58 18.30
C PRO A 70 -6.85 0.36 18.19
N LYS A 71 -7.03 1.29 19.14
CA LYS A 71 -8.16 2.24 19.14
C LYS A 71 -7.97 3.24 18.00
N LEU A 72 -6.77 3.77 17.84
CA LEU A 72 -6.42 4.65 16.73
C LEU A 72 -6.56 3.92 15.38
N THR A 73 -6.03 2.70 15.26
CA THR A 73 -6.18 1.88 14.05
C THR A 73 -7.65 1.67 13.66
N ARG A 74 -8.54 1.44 14.64
CA ARG A 74 -9.99 1.33 14.39
C ARG A 74 -10.60 2.63 13.90
N ARG A 75 -10.28 3.76 14.55
CA ARG A 75 -10.76 5.09 14.14
C ARG A 75 -10.34 5.43 12.71
N ILE A 76 -9.09 5.13 12.35
CA ILE A 76 -8.58 5.35 10.99
C ILE A 76 -9.39 4.57 9.95
N LYS A 77 -9.71 3.30 10.22
CA LYS A 77 -10.55 2.49 9.33
C LYS A 77 -11.93 3.13 9.13
N ILE A 78 -12.58 3.54 10.22
CA ILE A 78 -13.90 4.20 10.17
C ILE A 78 -13.82 5.50 9.36
N LEU A 79 -12.86 6.37 9.69
CA LEU A 79 -12.68 7.65 9.00
C LEU A 79 -12.36 7.49 7.51
N ARG A 80 -11.60 6.44 7.15
CA ARG A 80 -11.33 6.10 5.75
C ARG A 80 -12.63 5.76 5.01
N PHE A 81 -13.49 4.90 5.58
CA PHE A 81 -14.78 4.57 4.96
C PHE A 81 -15.69 5.80 4.84
N VAL A 82 -15.77 6.62 5.89
CA VAL A 82 -16.53 7.87 5.87
C VAL A 82 -16.01 8.81 4.79
N GLY A 83 -14.69 9.02 4.70
CA GLY A 83 -14.08 9.86 3.68
C GLY A 83 -14.35 9.37 2.27
N ILE A 84 -14.22 8.06 2.02
CA ILE A 84 -14.51 7.46 0.70
C ILE A 84 -15.98 7.64 0.33
N PHE A 85 -16.90 7.42 1.27
CA PHE A 85 -18.33 7.62 1.05
C PHE A 85 -18.66 9.07 0.70
N ILE A 86 -18.08 10.03 1.42
CA ILE A 86 -18.26 11.47 1.15
C ILE A 86 -17.70 11.81 -0.23
N ALA A 87 -16.49 11.37 -0.57
CA ALA A 87 -15.88 11.63 -1.87
C ALA A 87 -16.70 11.02 -3.03
N ALA A 88 -17.15 9.78 -2.89
CA ALA A 88 -18.00 9.12 -3.89
C ALA A 88 -19.33 9.88 -4.06
N SER A 89 -19.99 10.23 -2.96
CA SER A 89 -21.27 10.95 -3.00
C SER A 89 -21.11 12.33 -3.62
N TRP A 90 -20.06 13.07 -3.24
CA TRP A 90 -19.81 14.42 -3.73
C TRP A 90 -19.46 14.44 -5.22
N THR A 91 -18.53 13.57 -5.65
CA THR A 91 -18.14 13.46 -7.08
C THR A 91 -19.30 13.04 -7.95
N HIS A 92 -20.14 12.11 -7.47
CA HIS A 92 -21.35 11.71 -8.18
C HIS A 92 -22.38 12.86 -8.25
N ALA A 93 -22.69 13.51 -7.14
CA ALA A 93 -23.67 14.59 -7.07
C ALA A 93 -23.31 15.82 -7.94
N HIS A 94 -22.02 16.06 -8.15
CA HIS A 94 -21.52 17.18 -8.96
C HIS A 94 -21.11 16.76 -10.38
N HIS A 95 -21.36 15.52 -10.79
CA HIS A 95 -20.94 14.97 -12.10
C HIS A 95 -19.42 15.11 -12.36
N ARG A 96 -18.61 15.05 -11.30
CA ARG A 96 -17.13 15.12 -11.32
C ARG A 96 -16.50 13.77 -10.99
N VAL A 97 -16.97 12.71 -11.66
CA VAL A 97 -16.51 11.32 -11.42
C VAL A 97 -15.03 11.15 -11.76
N ASP A 98 -14.53 11.99 -12.66
CA ASP A 98 -13.12 12.16 -13.01
C ASP A 98 -12.25 12.39 -11.76
N LEU A 99 -12.74 13.18 -10.79
CA LEU A 99 -11.99 13.51 -9.56
C LEU A 99 -12.02 12.41 -8.49
N PHE A 100 -12.81 11.35 -8.67
CA PHE A 100 -12.99 10.33 -7.63
C PHE A 100 -11.69 9.59 -7.33
N TYR A 101 -10.92 9.20 -8.35
CA TYR A 101 -9.65 8.50 -8.16
C TYR A 101 -8.62 9.34 -7.41
N PRO A 102 -8.32 10.59 -7.82
CA PRO A 102 -7.47 11.48 -7.05
C PRO A 102 -7.95 11.67 -5.59
N LEU A 103 -9.24 11.88 -5.35
CA LEU A 103 -9.78 12.01 -3.99
C LEU A 103 -9.59 10.73 -3.16
N LEU A 104 -9.85 9.58 -3.76
CA LEU A 104 -9.63 8.28 -3.13
C LEU A 104 -8.16 8.12 -2.72
N GLY A 105 -7.23 8.48 -3.61
CA GLY A 105 -5.79 8.46 -3.34
C GLY A 105 -5.42 9.35 -2.15
N ALA A 106 -5.90 10.59 -2.15
CA ALA A 106 -5.68 11.53 -1.05
C ALA A 106 -6.22 11.00 0.30
N ILE A 107 -7.44 10.45 0.33
CA ILE A 107 -8.04 9.86 1.54
C ILE A 107 -7.20 8.69 2.06
N ILE A 108 -6.75 7.83 1.15
CA ILE A 108 -5.91 6.68 1.51
C ILE A 108 -4.56 7.16 2.04
N GLY A 109 -3.88 8.07 1.35
CA GLY A 109 -2.61 8.64 1.80
C GLY A 109 -2.74 9.34 3.17
N LEU A 110 -3.78 10.14 3.38
CA LEU A 110 -4.06 10.77 4.66
C LEU A 110 -4.27 9.74 5.78
N SER A 111 -4.92 8.62 5.48
CA SER A 111 -5.13 7.56 6.47
C SER A 111 -3.86 6.79 6.85
N TYR A 112 -2.82 6.82 6.01
CA TYR A 112 -1.52 6.18 6.29
C TYR A 112 -0.71 6.95 7.33
N ILE A 113 -0.85 8.28 7.40
CA ILE A 113 -0.10 9.13 8.33
C ILE A 113 -0.38 8.78 9.82
N PRO A 114 -1.64 8.81 10.31
CA PRO A 114 -1.93 8.40 11.67
C PRO A 114 -1.73 6.89 11.88
N LEU A 115 -1.82 6.07 10.83
CA LEU A 115 -1.53 4.64 10.91
C LEU A 115 -0.05 4.40 11.20
N GLY A 116 0.85 5.13 10.55
CA GLY A 116 2.29 5.07 10.85
C GLY A 116 2.60 5.42 12.30
N ARG A 117 1.85 6.36 12.90
CA ARG A 117 1.95 6.65 14.34
C ARG A 117 1.44 5.48 15.21
N ALA A 118 0.31 4.87 14.84
CA ALA A 118 -0.26 3.72 15.56
C ALA A 118 0.63 2.47 15.51
N LEU A 119 1.40 2.29 14.44
CA LEU A 119 2.32 1.18 14.23
C LEU A 119 3.78 1.49 14.64
N ARG A 120 4.10 2.76 14.95
CA ARG A 120 5.49 3.27 15.05
C ARG A 120 6.34 2.96 13.81
N GLU A 121 5.72 2.99 12.64
CA GLU A 121 6.38 2.74 11.37
C GLU A 121 6.46 4.03 10.54
N PRO A 122 7.62 4.72 10.52
CA PRO A 122 7.76 6.00 9.82
C PRO A 122 7.57 5.88 8.30
N VAL A 123 7.80 4.70 7.70
CA VAL A 123 7.57 4.51 6.26
C VAL A 123 6.11 4.78 5.89
N HIS A 124 5.15 4.41 6.73
CA HIS A 124 3.73 4.72 6.49
C HIS A 124 3.47 6.24 6.46
N ILE A 125 4.17 7.01 7.29
CA ILE A 125 4.02 8.47 7.34
C ILE A 125 4.54 9.07 6.02
N VAL A 126 5.76 8.71 5.64
CA VAL A 126 6.41 9.23 4.42
C VAL A 126 5.60 8.86 3.18
N MET A 127 5.22 7.59 3.03
CA MET A 127 4.46 7.12 1.87
C MET A 127 3.03 7.68 1.88
N GLY A 128 2.39 7.82 3.04
CA GLY A 128 1.10 8.48 3.16
C GLY A 128 1.14 9.92 2.66
N SER A 129 2.14 10.69 3.09
CA SER A 129 2.38 12.05 2.59
C SER A 129 2.67 12.09 1.09
N ALA A 130 3.49 11.16 0.57
CA ALA A 130 3.77 11.07 -0.86
C ALA A 130 2.50 10.81 -1.68
N ILE A 131 1.65 9.87 -1.25
CA ILE A 131 0.38 9.56 -1.93
C ILE A 131 -0.54 10.79 -1.93
N VAL A 132 -0.63 11.53 -0.82
CA VAL A 132 -1.41 12.78 -0.74
C VAL A 132 -0.90 13.81 -1.75
N LEU A 133 0.41 14.01 -1.83
CA LEU A 133 1.02 14.95 -2.76
C LEU A 133 0.77 14.54 -4.21
N ILE A 134 1.04 13.27 -4.55
CA ILE A 134 0.79 12.71 -5.90
C ILE A 134 -0.67 12.90 -6.29
N SER A 135 -1.59 12.54 -5.40
CA SER A 135 -3.03 12.62 -5.67
C SER A 135 -3.54 14.06 -5.76
N GLY A 136 -2.99 14.96 -4.95
CA GLY A 136 -3.33 16.39 -5.03
C GLY A 136 -2.79 17.04 -6.30
N LEU A 137 -1.54 16.76 -6.67
CA LEU A 137 -0.93 17.28 -7.88
C LEU A 137 -1.56 16.70 -9.14
N SER A 138 -1.99 15.44 -9.12
CA SER A 138 -2.65 14.82 -10.27
C SER A 138 -3.96 15.53 -10.62
N MET A 139 -4.67 16.13 -9.66
CA MET A 139 -5.90 16.90 -9.93
C MET A 139 -5.69 18.11 -10.85
N LEU A 140 -4.44 18.58 -10.98
CA LEU A 140 -4.09 19.70 -11.87
C LEU A 140 -3.92 19.25 -13.32
N LEU A 141 -3.95 17.95 -13.58
CA LEU A 141 -3.77 17.37 -14.92
C LEU A 141 -5.13 17.10 -15.57
N PRO A 142 -5.24 17.22 -16.90
CA PRO A 142 -6.44 16.81 -17.62
C PRO A 142 -6.57 15.28 -17.66
N GLU A 143 -7.74 14.79 -18.06
CA GLU A 143 -7.92 13.39 -18.45
C GLU A 143 -7.10 13.07 -19.72
N PRO A 144 -6.51 11.86 -19.84
CA PRO A 144 -6.48 10.77 -18.86
C PRO A 144 -5.35 10.89 -17.81
N HIS A 145 -4.47 11.88 -17.94
CA HIS A 145 -3.21 11.97 -17.19
C HIS A 145 -3.38 12.04 -15.67
N HIS A 146 -4.46 12.63 -15.16
CA HIS A 146 -4.69 12.60 -13.72
C HIS A 146 -4.93 11.17 -13.16
N LEU A 147 -5.49 10.24 -13.95
CA LEU A 147 -5.69 8.84 -13.57
C LEU A 147 -4.38 8.06 -13.65
N GLU A 148 -3.57 8.35 -14.68
CA GLU A 148 -2.25 7.78 -14.85
C GLU A 148 -1.34 8.13 -13.67
N VAL A 149 -1.22 9.43 -13.35
CA VAL A 149 -0.35 9.91 -12.28
C VAL A 149 -0.87 9.49 -10.91
N ALA A 150 -2.17 9.63 -10.65
CA ALA A 150 -2.74 9.17 -9.38
C ALA A 150 -2.58 7.66 -9.22
N GLY A 151 -2.82 6.87 -10.27
CA GLY A 151 -2.76 5.42 -10.20
C GLY A 151 -1.36 4.85 -10.11
N PHE A 152 -0.50 5.19 -11.07
CA PHE A 152 0.86 4.68 -11.05
C PHE A 152 1.64 5.24 -9.86
N GLY A 153 1.49 6.53 -9.56
CA GLY A 153 2.16 7.17 -8.42
C GLY A 153 1.73 6.56 -7.08
N THR A 154 0.43 6.29 -6.89
CA THR A 154 -0.05 5.62 -5.66
C THR A 154 0.47 4.17 -5.58
N ALA A 155 0.43 3.41 -6.68
CA ALA A 155 0.94 2.04 -6.71
C ALA A 155 2.45 1.99 -6.39
N MET A 156 3.25 2.87 -7.01
CA MET A 156 4.68 3.00 -6.74
C MET A 156 4.97 3.35 -5.29
N ALA A 157 4.24 4.31 -4.71
CA ALA A 157 4.41 4.68 -3.31
C ALA A 157 4.12 3.50 -2.37
N ILE A 158 3.09 2.69 -2.67
CA ILE A 158 2.78 1.50 -1.87
C ILE A 158 3.86 0.42 -2.04
N TRP A 159 4.29 0.13 -3.27
CA TRP A 159 5.34 -0.87 -3.50
C TRP A 159 6.67 -0.47 -2.88
N ALA A 160 7.10 0.79 -3.06
CA ALA A 160 8.30 1.34 -2.43
C ALA A 160 8.18 1.33 -0.90
N GLY A 161 7.02 1.70 -0.36
CA GLY A 161 6.71 1.59 1.06
C GLY A 161 6.87 0.18 1.60
N SER A 162 6.28 -0.80 0.92
CA SER A 162 6.40 -2.22 1.27
C SER A 162 7.84 -2.71 1.20
N ALA A 163 8.60 -2.34 0.16
CA ALA A 163 10.02 -2.68 0.04
C ALA A 163 10.85 -2.11 1.19
N MET A 164 10.65 -0.83 1.53
CA MET A 164 11.35 -0.18 2.65
C MET A 164 10.98 -0.80 4.00
N ARG A 165 9.72 -1.18 4.22
CA ARG A 165 9.28 -1.90 5.43
C ARG A 165 9.96 -3.27 5.55
N LEU A 166 10.07 -4.01 4.45
CA LEU A 166 10.79 -5.28 4.40
C LEU A 166 12.29 -5.09 4.67
N TRP A 167 12.89 -4.04 4.11
CA TRP A 167 14.30 -3.71 4.37
C TRP A 167 14.55 -3.34 5.84
N ARG A 168 13.72 -2.46 6.43
CA ARG A 168 13.82 -2.04 7.84
C ARG A 168 13.56 -3.18 8.84
N SER A 169 12.80 -4.19 8.44
CA SER A 169 12.58 -5.39 9.28
C SER A 169 13.73 -6.39 9.22
N GLY A 170 14.81 -6.09 8.47
CA GLY A 170 16.03 -6.90 8.43
C GLY A 170 15.88 -8.20 7.65
N VAL A 171 14.81 -8.36 6.86
CA VAL A 171 14.50 -9.60 6.12
C VAL A 171 15.66 -10.06 5.22
N PHE A 172 16.45 -9.12 4.71
CA PHE A 172 17.59 -9.41 3.84
C PHE A 172 18.91 -9.64 4.58
N LEU A 173 18.97 -9.34 5.87
CA LEU A 173 20.20 -9.41 6.68
C LEU A 173 20.28 -10.67 7.53
N THR A 174 19.19 -11.42 7.69
CA THR A 174 19.18 -12.68 8.46
C THR A 174 19.65 -13.83 7.56
N PRO A 175 20.88 -14.37 7.74
CA PRO A 175 21.27 -15.60 7.07
C PRO A 175 20.38 -16.74 7.55
N ASP A 176 20.00 -17.63 6.64
CA ASP A 176 19.23 -18.83 6.98
C ASP A 176 20.15 -19.76 7.79
N THR A 177 20.07 -19.69 9.12
CA THR A 177 20.86 -20.55 10.02
C THR A 177 20.37 -22.01 10.04
N SER A 178 19.35 -22.35 9.26
CA SER A 178 18.75 -23.68 9.21
C SER A 178 19.58 -24.76 8.51
N SER A 179 20.79 -24.46 8.02
CA SER A 179 21.68 -25.45 7.38
C SER A 179 22.87 -25.90 8.24
N THR A 180 22.96 -25.55 9.53
CA THR A 180 24.19 -25.79 10.33
C THR A 180 24.01 -26.61 11.61
N THR A 181 23.08 -27.57 11.64
CA THR A 181 23.03 -28.60 12.68
C THR A 181 22.69 -29.97 12.10
N LEU A 182 23.62 -30.50 11.31
CA LEU A 182 23.80 -31.93 11.10
C LEU A 182 25.31 -32.20 11.17
N ALA A 183 25.81 -32.35 12.39
CA ALA A 183 27.09 -32.97 12.71
C ALA A 183 26.97 -33.58 14.11
#